data_AF-K1RKK5-F1
#
_entry.id   AF-K1RKK5-F1
#
_cell.length_a   1.000
_cell.length_b   1.000
_cell.length_c   1.000
_cell.angle_alpha   90.00
_cell.angle_beta   90.00
_cell.angle_gamma   90.00
#
_symmetry.space_group_name_H-M   'P 1'
#
loop_
_entity.id
_entity.type
_entity.pdbx_description
1 polymer ?
#
loop_
_entity_poly.entity_id
_entity_poly.type
_entity_poly.pdbx_seq_one_letter_code
_entity_poly.pdbx_strand_id
1 'polypeptide(L)'
;VKDNPNFYLRHGFDKGYTVYGCPYVQENCDVDAPSDNLVIYGHHMNDKSMFAGLMKYADKSFWEKHKTIQFDTLTEKGKYEVVAAFKTEVYTDSPNSFRYYDFVNAETADDFNAYIAKCKELAIYDTGVNVEYGDKLITLSTCEYSRNNGRMVVVAKKVAE
;
A
#
# COMPACT_ATOMS: atom_id res chain seq x y z
N VAL A 1 5.81 -3.52 16.95
CA VAL A 1 5.14 -3.66 18.26
C VAL A 1 3.78 -4.25 17.96
N LYS A 2 3.61 -5.58 18.09
CA LYS A 2 2.36 -6.23 17.65
C LYS A 2 1.16 -5.72 18.47
N ASP A 3 1.38 -5.36 19.73
CA ASP A 3 0.33 -4.84 20.64
C ASP A 3 0.07 -3.33 20.52
N ASN A 4 0.79 -2.63 19.62
CA ASN A 4 0.57 -1.20 19.36
C ASN A 4 0.77 -0.92 17.86
N PRO A 5 -0.27 -1.13 17.04
CA PRO A 5 -0.17 -1.08 15.58
C PRO A 5 0.24 0.29 15.04
N ASN A 6 -0.04 1.35 15.80
CA ASN A 6 0.30 2.73 15.43
C ASN A 6 1.61 3.23 16.06
N PHE A 7 2.42 2.37 16.67
CA PHE A 7 3.64 2.78 17.36
C PHE A 7 4.57 3.61 16.44
N TYR A 8 4.85 3.11 15.24
CA TYR A 8 5.75 3.77 14.28
C TYR A 8 5.14 4.98 13.55
N LEU A 9 3.88 5.30 13.82
CA LEU A 9 3.28 6.55 13.35
C LEU A 9 3.94 7.79 13.96
N ARG A 10 4.51 7.68 15.17
CA ARG A 10 5.20 8.80 15.86
C ARG A 10 6.58 8.42 16.38
N HIS A 11 7.16 7.34 15.86
CA HIS A 11 8.48 6.87 16.24
C HIS A 11 9.30 6.49 15.01
N GLY A 12 10.60 6.77 15.06
CA GLY A 12 11.55 6.37 14.05
C GLY A 12 11.94 4.90 14.16
N PHE A 13 12.81 4.45 13.26
CA PHE A 13 13.35 3.08 13.27
C PHE A 13 14.17 2.78 14.54
N ASP A 14 14.74 3.83 15.16
CA ASP A 14 15.46 3.78 16.44
C ASP A 14 14.51 3.76 17.66
N LYS A 15 13.20 3.75 17.42
CA LYS A 15 12.11 3.87 18.42
C LYS A 15 12.08 5.21 19.16
N GLY A 16 12.89 6.19 18.75
CA GLY A 16 12.82 7.55 19.25
C GLY A 16 11.57 8.26 18.74
N TYR A 17 10.99 9.14 19.56
CA TYR A 17 9.84 9.94 19.13
C TYR A 17 10.23 10.86 17.97
N THR A 18 9.38 10.90 16.94
CA THR A 18 9.49 11.87 15.85
C THR A 18 8.13 12.11 15.20
N VAL A 19 7.87 13.35 14.82
CA VAL A 19 6.64 13.70 14.10
C VAL A 19 6.58 13.07 12.70
N TYR A 20 7.74 12.68 12.15
CA TYR A 20 7.88 12.04 10.84
C TYR A 20 7.51 10.56 10.83
N GLY A 21 7.55 9.88 11.98
CA GLY A 21 7.43 8.41 12.07
C GLY A 21 8.46 7.67 11.21
N CYS A 22 8.15 6.43 10.84
CA CYS A 22 8.81 5.70 9.74
C CYS A 22 7.79 4.88 8.94
N PRO A 23 8.09 4.43 7.71
CA PRO A 23 7.23 3.46 7.05
C PRO A 23 7.18 2.16 7.87
N TYR A 24 6.01 1.56 8.00
CA TYR A 24 5.81 0.35 8.80
C TYR A 24 4.76 -0.58 8.22
N VAL A 25 4.97 -1.87 8.39
CA VAL A 25 4.05 -2.94 7.96
C VAL A 25 2.89 -3.03 8.96
N GLN A 26 1.68 -3.26 8.46
CA GLN A 26 0.48 -3.52 9.23
C GLN A 26 0.66 -4.73 10.16
N GLU A 27 0.12 -4.65 11.36
CA GLU A 27 0.27 -5.63 12.45
C GLU A 27 -0.23 -7.05 12.11
N ASN A 28 -1.23 -7.13 11.21
CA ASN A 28 -1.83 -8.39 10.79
C ASN A 28 -1.06 -9.07 9.66
N CYS A 29 -0.07 -8.40 9.07
CA CYS A 29 0.77 -8.98 8.04
C CYS A 29 1.93 -9.76 8.67
N ASP A 30 2.30 -10.85 8.02
CA ASP A 30 3.50 -11.63 8.31
C ASP A 30 4.51 -11.43 7.17
N VAL A 31 5.71 -10.97 7.50
CA VAL A 31 6.80 -10.71 6.55
C VAL A 31 7.76 -11.91 6.46
N ASP A 32 7.83 -12.73 7.51
CA ASP A 32 8.70 -13.91 7.59
C ASP A 32 8.05 -15.10 6.88
N ALA A 33 6.72 -15.21 6.98
CA ALA A 33 5.88 -16.02 6.11
C ALA A 33 4.98 -15.07 5.28
N PRO A 34 5.49 -14.52 4.15
CA PRO A 34 4.87 -13.40 3.45
C PRO A 34 3.37 -13.59 3.19
N SER A 35 2.57 -12.73 3.83
CA SER A 35 1.14 -12.64 3.55
C SER A 35 0.87 -12.32 2.08
N ASP A 36 -0.32 -12.63 1.57
CA ASP A 36 -0.67 -12.37 0.17
C ASP A 36 -0.61 -10.88 -0.18
N ASN A 37 -0.90 -10.01 0.79
CA ASN A 37 -0.75 -8.57 0.68
C ASN A 37 -0.08 -8.00 1.93
N LEU A 38 1.10 -7.42 1.76
CA LEU A 38 1.77 -6.65 2.81
C LEU A 38 1.34 -5.18 2.73
N VAL A 39 0.51 -4.75 3.69
CA VAL A 39 0.09 -3.35 3.79
C VAL A 39 1.15 -2.57 4.55
N ILE A 40 1.64 -1.49 3.94
CA ILE A 40 2.71 -0.63 4.46
C ILE A 40 2.16 0.79 4.56
N TYR A 41 2.24 1.36 5.75
CA TYR A 41 1.82 2.73 6.05
C TYR A 41 3.02 3.67 6.09
N GLY A 42 2.80 4.91 5.67
CA GLY A 42 3.78 5.99 5.83
C GLY A 42 3.10 7.35 5.80
N HIS A 43 3.76 8.36 6.37
CA HIS A 43 3.24 9.72 6.36
C HIS A 43 3.39 10.40 5.00
N HIS A 44 2.46 11.31 4.68
CA HIS A 44 2.59 12.27 3.59
C HIS A 44 3.09 13.59 4.18
N MET A 45 4.40 13.77 4.18
CA MET A 45 5.00 14.98 4.75
C MET A 45 4.97 16.15 3.76
N ASN A 46 4.71 17.37 4.24
CA ASN A 46 4.69 18.59 3.43
C ASN A 46 6.05 18.91 2.78
N ASP A 47 7.15 18.46 3.38
CA ASP A 47 8.50 18.58 2.84
C ASP A 47 8.83 17.54 1.76
N LYS A 48 7.81 16.77 1.34
CA LYS A 48 7.88 15.73 0.28
C LYS A 48 8.65 14.47 0.67
N SER A 49 9.02 14.32 1.94
CA SER A 49 9.64 13.09 2.46
C SER A 49 8.61 11.95 2.64
N MET A 50 9.10 10.78 3.04
CA MET A 50 8.28 9.60 3.36
C MET A 50 7.40 9.18 2.17
N PHE A 51 6.11 8.98 2.37
CA PHE A 51 5.17 8.52 1.34
C PHE A 51 4.51 9.67 0.58
N ALA A 52 4.94 10.92 0.78
CA ALA A 52 4.49 12.05 -0.06
C ALA A 52 4.71 11.79 -1.56
N GLY A 53 5.76 11.04 -1.91
CA GLY A 53 6.03 10.62 -3.29
C GLY A 53 4.91 9.79 -3.92
N LEU A 54 4.10 9.06 -3.14
CA LEU A 54 3.00 8.25 -3.65
C LEU A 54 1.94 9.10 -4.37
N MET A 55 1.77 10.36 -3.98
CA MET A 55 0.83 11.29 -4.63
C MET A 55 1.12 11.51 -6.11
N LYS A 56 2.38 11.30 -6.54
CA LYS A 56 2.77 11.44 -7.95
C LYS A 56 2.16 10.35 -8.83
N TYR A 57 1.78 9.20 -8.27
CA TYR A 57 1.03 8.16 -8.99
C TYR A 57 -0.41 8.59 -9.33
N ALA A 58 -0.85 9.80 -8.97
CA ALA A 58 -2.07 10.35 -9.55
C ALA A 58 -1.89 10.80 -11.02
N ASP A 59 -0.64 10.93 -11.49
CA ASP A 59 -0.30 11.22 -12.89
C ASP A 59 0.18 9.95 -13.60
N LYS A 60 -0.54 9.55 -14.65
CA LYS A 60 -0.19 8.38 -15.46
C LYS A 60 1.23 8.45 -16.03
N SER A 61 1.67 9.65 -16.43
CA SER A 61 3.01 9.85 -17.02
C SER A 61 4.13 9.59 -16.02
N PHE A 62 3.86 9.81 -14.72
CA PHE A 62 4.78 9.44 -13.66
C PHE A 62 4.87 7.92 -13.52
N TRP A 63 3.73 7.23 -13.47
CA TRP A 63 3.71 5.76 -13.44
C TRP A 63 4.43 5.14 -14.63
N GLU A 64 4.24 5.64 -15.85
CA GLU A 64 4.91 5.11 -17.04
C GLU A 64 6.45 5.11 -16.92
N LYS A 65 7.01 6.08 -16.18
CA LYS A 65 8.44 6.20 -15.89
C LYS A 65 8.87 5.50 -14.59
N HIS A 66 7.93 5.17 -13.72
CA HIS A 66 8.15 4.64 -12.37
C HIS A 66 7.24 3.44 -12.09
N LYS A 67 7.24 2.46 -13.03
CA LYS A 67 6.35 1.30 -12.98
C LYS A 67 6.63 0.35 -11.82
N THR A 68 7.83 0.38 -11.26
CA THR A 68 8.29 -0.62 -10.30
C THR A 68 8.77 -0.02 -8.99
N ILE A 69 8.53 -0.73 -7.89
CA ILE A 69 8.92 -0.43 -6.53
C ILE A 69 9.88 -1.53 -6.06
N GLN A 70 10.97 -1.15 -5.40
CA GLN A 70 11.83 -2.09 -4.69
C GLN A 70 11.33 -2.21 -3.24
N PHE A 71 11.12 -3.44 -2.78
CA PHE A 71 10.81 -3.75 -1.39
C PHE A 71 11.62 -4.97 -0.97
N ASP A 72 12.51 -4.77 -0.01
CA ASP A 72 13.42 -5.79 0.51
C ASP A 72 13.05 -6.14 1.94
N THR A 73 13.05 -7.43 2.24
CA THR A 73 13.00 -7.95 3.61
C THR A 73 14.41 -8.31 4.07
N LEU A 74 14.55 -8.82 5.29
CA LEU A 74 15.85 -9.30 5.79
C LEU A 74 16.35 -10.52 5.00
N THR A 75 15.46 -11.25 4.33
CA THR A 75 15.75 -12.54 3.70
C THR A 75 15.61 -12.51 2.18
N GLU A 76 14.93 -11.51 1.61
CA GLU A 76 14.61 -11.48 0.20
C GLU A 76 14.65 -10.06 -0.37
N LYS A 77 15.11 -9.95 -1.62
CA LYS A 77 14.94 -8.73 -2.42
C LYS A 77 13.74 -8.88 -3.34
N GLY A 78 12.88 -7.87 -3.37
CA GLY A 78 11.64 -7.94 -4.13
C GLY A 78 11.48 -6.73 -5.06
N LYS A 79 11.25 -7.00 -6.33
CA LYS A 79 10.80 -5.99 -7.29
C LYS A 79 9.30 -6.16 -7.53
N TYR A 80 8.56 -5.07 -7.38
CA TYR A 80 7.10 -5.07 -7.47
C TYR A 80 6.65 -4.11 -8.57
N GLU A 81 5.79 -4.56 -9.48
CA GLU A 81 5.19 -3.74 -10.52
C GLU A 81 3.85 -3.15 -10.06
N VAL A 82 3.65 -1.85 -10.25
CA VAL A 82 2.44 -1.14 -9.82
C VAL A 82 1.25 -1.56 -10.67
N VAL A 83 0.24 -2.13 -10.02
CA VAL A 83 -0.97 -2.66 -10.65
C VAL A 83 -2.14 -1.68 -10.58
N ALA A 84 -2.21 -0.88 -9.51
CA ALA A 84 -3.27 0.09 -9.29
C ALA A 84 -2.78 1.25 -8.43
N ALA A 85 -3.27 2.44 -8.72
CA ALA A 85 -3.07 3.64 -7.91
C ALA A 85 -4.40 4.38 -7.80
N PHE A 86 -4.87 4.63 -6.58
CA PHE A 86 -6.18 5.23 -6.35
C PHE A 86 -6.23 6.09 -5.08
N LYS A 87 -7.22 7.00 -5.06
CA LYS A 87 -7.59 7.74 -3.86
C LYS A 87 -8.87 7.18 -3.28
N THR A 88 -8.89 6.95 -1.97
CA THR A 88 -10.08 6.46 -1.26
C THR A 88 -10.26 7.22 0.05
N GLU A 89 -11.43 7.08 0.65
CA GLU A 89 -11.70 7.50 2.03
C GLU A 89 -11.78 6.25 2.90
N VAL A 90 -11.42 6.36 4.16
CA VAL A 90 -11.55 5.26 5.12
C VAL A 90 -12.37 5.71 6.33
N TYR A 91 -13.01 4.76 7.01
CA TYR A 91 -13.85 5.03 8.19
C TYR A 91 -15.05 5.95 7.89
N THR A 92 -15.62 5.82 6.69
CA THR A 92 -16.86 6.49 6.28
C THR A 92 -17.79 5.48 5.58
N ASP A 93 -19.09 5.76 5.57
CA ASP A 93 -20.11 5.01 4.82
C ASP A 93 -20.23 5.49 3.35
N SER A 94 -19.23 6.23 2.87
CA SER A 94 -19.18 6.76 1.51
C SER A 94 -19.08 5.61 0.50
N PRO A 95 -19.72 5.69 -0.69
CA PRO A 95 -19.51 4.71 -1.75
C PRO A 95 -18.05 4.67 -2.26
N ASN A 96 -17.26 5.70 -1.96
CA ASN A 96 -15.82 5.76 -2.26
C ASN A 96 -14.95 5.15 -1.15
N SER A 97 -15.56 4.65 -0.08
CA SER A 97 -14.88 3.99 1.03
C SER A 97 -14.44 2.60 0.61
N PHE A 98 -13.15 2.31 0.72
CA PHE A 98 -12.63 0.98 0.47
C PHE A 98 -11.68 0.58 1.60
N ARG A 99 -12.07 -0.47 2.31
CA ARG A 99 -11.31 -1.05 3.43
C ARG A 99 -10.22 -1.99 2.90
N TYR A 100 -9.35 -1.48 2.04
CA TYR A 100 -8.25 -2.26 1.44
C TYR A 100 -7.36 -2.93 2.48
N TYR A 101 -7.28 -2.36 3.69
CA TYR A 101 -6.47 -2.85 4.80
C TYR A 101 -7.01 -4.12 5.46
N ASP A 102 -8.27 -4.50 5.17
CA ASP A 102 -8.83 -5.78 5.64
C ASP A 102 -8.31 -6.98 4.82
N PHE A 103 -7.78 -6.75 3.61
CA PHE A 103 -7.23 -7.80 2.76
C PHE A 103 -5.73 -7.98 3.00
N VAL A 104 -5.38 -9.02 3.76
CA VAL A 104 -3.99 -9.42 4.05
C VAL A 104 -3.67 -10.79 3.48
N ASN A 105 -4.53 -11.78 3.72
CA ASN A 105 -4.43 -13.12 3.15
C ASN A 105 -5.78 -13.47 2.54
N ALA A 106 -5.76 -14.08 1.37
CA ALA A 106 -6.98 -14.55 0.73
C ALA A 106 -7.37 -15.92 1.31
N GLU A 107 -8.63 -16.09 1.71
CA GLU A 107 -9.15 -17.41 2.07
C GLU A 107 -9.43 -18.24 0.81
N THR A 108 -9.87 -17.58 -0.26
CA THR A 108 -10.16 -18.18 -1.57
C THR A 108 -9.62 -17.34 -2.73
N ALA A 109 -9.54 -17.96 -3.91
CA ALA A 109 -9.21 -17.24 -5.14
C ALA A 109 -10.24 -16.14 -5.47
N ASP A 110 -11.51 -16.34 -5.11
CA ASP A 110 -12.57 -15.35 -5.33
C ASP A 110 -12.36 -14.10 -4.46
N ASP A 111 -11.92 -14.26 -3.20
CA ASP A 111 -11.59 -13.13 -2.32
C ASP A 111 -10.43 -12.30 -2.88
N PHE A 112 -9.39 -12.98 -3.36
CA PHE A 112 -8.25 -12.34 -4.00
C PHE A 112 -8.66 -11.57 -5.26
N ASN A 113 -9.43 -12.22 -6.13
CA ASN A 113 -9.91 -11.62 -7.38
C ASN A 113 -10.85 -10.44 -7.12
N ALA A 114 -11.71 -10.53 -6.10
CA ALA A 114 -12.59 -9.44 -5.69
C ALA A 114 -11.79 -8.23 -5.18
N TYR A 115 -10.75 -8.46 -4.38
CA TYR A 115 -9.84 -7.39 -3.93
C TYR A 115 -9.15 -6.69 -5.12
N ILE A 116 -8.57 -7.46 -6.04
CA ILE A 116 -7.91 -6.91 -7.24
C ILE A 116 -8.89 -6.17 -8.14
N ALA A 117 -10.08 -6.74 -8.37
CA ALA A 117 -11.12 -6.11 -9.16
C ALA A 117 -11.52 -4.76 -8.55
N LYS A 118 -11.68 -4.69 -7.23
CA LYS A 118 -12.01 -3.43 -6.54
C LYS A 118 -10.86 -2.41 -6.63
N CYS A 119 -9.61 -2.85 -6.51
CA CYS A 119 -8.45 -1.98 -6.70
C CYS A 119 -8.39 -1.39 -8.12
N LYS A 120 -8.67 -2.21 -9.14
CA LYS A 120 -8.70 -1.77 -10.54
C LYS A 120 -9.90 -0.88 -10.86
N GLU A 121 -11.07 -1.16 -10.28
CA GLU A 121 -12.26 -0.32 -10.38
C GLU A 121 -12.00 1.10 -9.86
N LEU A 122 -11.26 1.22 -8.75
CA LEU A 122 -10.92 2.51 -8.14
C LEU A 122 -9.70 3.19 -8.79
N ALA A 123 -8.93 2.47 -9.62
CA ALA A 123 -7.68 2.97 -10.19
C ALA A 123 -7.91 4.24 -11.03
N ILE A 124 -7.02 5.21 -10.87
CA ILE A 124 -7.07 6.49 -11.60
C ILE A 124 -6.83 6.28 -13.10
N TYR A 125 -6.13 5.20 -13.46
CA TYR A 125 -5.88 4.77 -14.83
C TYR A 125 -5.65 3.26 -14.86
N ASP A 126 -5.87 2.66 -16.03
CA ASP A 126 -5.52 1.27 -16.28
C ASP A 126 -4.01 1.12 -16.55
N THR A 127 -3.38 0.21 -15.82
CA THR A 127 -1.96 -0.13 -15.93
C THR A 127 -1.71 -1.23 -16.97
N GLY A 128 -2.75 -2.01 -17.31
CA GLY A 128 -2.65 -3.21 -18.14
C GLY A 128 -1.94 -4.40 -17.47
N VAL A 129 -1.57 -4.28 -16.19
CA VAL A 129 -0.85 -5.34 -15.47
C VAL A 129 -1.84 -6.41 -14.98
N ASN A 130 -1.55 -7.67 -15.31
CA ASN A 130 -2.34 -8.81 -14.86
C ASN A 130 -1.88 -9.32 -13.50
N VAL A 131 -2.85 -9.62 -12.65
CA VAL A 131 -2.66 -10.19 -11.31
C VAL A 131 -3.53 -11.43 -11.23
N GLU A 132 -2.94 -12.52 -10.78
CA GLU A 132 -3.56 -13.83 -10.65
C GLU A 132 -3.47 -14.30 -9.20
N TYR A 133 -4.40 -15.17 -8.79
CA TYR A 133 -4.38 -15.75 -7.46
C TYR A 133 -3.04 -16.44 -7.18
N GLY A 134 -2.44 -16.14 -6.01
CA GLY A 134 -1.12 -16.62 -5.62
C GLY A 134 0.01 -15.61 -5.87
N ASP A 135 -0.23 -14.56 -6.67
CA ASP A 135 0.69 -13.42 -6.76
C ASP A 135 0.82 -12.74 -5.39
N LYS A 136 2.05 -12.35 -5.02
CA LYS A 136 2.32 -11.60 -3.78
C LYS A 136 2.24 -10.11 -4.02
N LEU A 137 1.56 -9.40 -3.12
CA LEU A 137 1.28 -7.98 -3.25
C LEU A 137 1.94 -7.17 -2.12
N ILE A 138 2.24 -5.92 -2.44
CA ILE A 138 2.41 -4.86 -1.44
C ILE A 138 1.36 -3.79 -1.68
N THR A 139 0.85 -3.22 -0.60
CA THR A 139 -0.03 -2.05 -0.63
C THR A 139 0.61 -0.91 0.14
N LEU A 140 1.01 0.15 -0.56
CA LEU A 140 1.55 1.35 0.06
C LEU A 140 0.43 2.35 0.29
N SER A 141 0.27 2.78 1.54
CA SER A 141 -0.79 3.70 1.93
C SER A 141 -0.27 4.90 2.69
N THR A 142 -0.76 6.07 2.30
CA THR A 142 -0.50 7.32 3.02
C THR A 142 -1.77 8.08 3.28
N CYS A 143 -1.78 8.84 4.39
CA CYS A 143 -2.77 9.89 4.62
C CYS A 143 -2.77 10.89 3.46
N GLU A 144 -3.96 11.23 2.97
CA GLU A 144 -4.21 12.26 2.00
C GLU A 144 -5.02 13.35 2.71
N TYR A 145 -4.35 14.46 3.04
CA TYR A 145 -4.90 15.49 3.93
C TYR A 145 -5.85 16.47 3.23
N SER A 146 -6.10 16.32 1.92
CA SER A 146 -7.07 17.16 1.20
C SER A 146 -8.51 16.73 1.43
N ARG A 147 -8.71 15.54 2.01
CA ARG A 147 -10.01 14.99 2.40
C ARG A 147 -9.94 14.45 3.83
N ASN A 148 -11.04 14.58 4.58
CA ASN A 148 -11.15 13.89 5.86
C ASN A 148 -11.00 12.38 5.64
N ASN A 149 -10.02 11.78 6.31
CA ASN A 149 -9.66 10.36 6.14
C ASN A 149 -9.30 9.95 4.70
N GLY A 150 -8.87 10.89 3.86
CA GLY A 150 -8.36 10.57 2.53
C GLY A 150 -7.12 9.69 2.62
N ARG A 151 -6.97 8.79 1.65
CA ARG A 151 -5.78 7.95 1.46
C ARG A 151 -5.40 7.93 -0.01
N MET A 152 -4.09 8.01 -0.27
CA MET A 152 -3.51 7.57 -1.53
C MET A 152 -2.98 6.16 -1.33
N VAL A 153 -3.43 5.24 -2.19
CA VAL A 153 -3.11 3.83 -2.13
C VAL A 153 -2.47 3.42 -3.44
N VAL A 154 -1.32 2.74 -3.36
CA VAL A 154 -0.63 2.15 -4.50
C VAL A 154 -0.48 0.67 -4.21
N VAL A 155 -1.08 -0.17 -5.06
CA VAL A 155 -0.96 -1.63 -4.99
C VAL A 155 0.04 -2.06 -6.04
N ALA A 156 0.97 -2.94 -5.67
CA ALA A 156 1.97 -3.47 -6.58
C ALA A 156 2.13 -4.99 -6.38
N LYS A 157 2.32 -5.69 -7.49
CA LYS A 157 2.52 -7.15 -7.55
C LYS A 157 3.99 -7.47 -7.65
N LYS A 158 4.45 -8.47 -6.91
CA LYS A 158 5.82 -8.99 -7.01
C LYS A 158 6.05 -9.56 -8.41
N VAL A 159 7.13 -9.13 -9.04
CA VAL A 159 7.56 -9.66 -10.33
C VAL A 159 8.31 -10.97 -10.06
N ALA A 160 7.92 -12.04 -10.76
CA ALA A 160 8.67 -13.28 -10.73
C ALA A 160 10.06 -13.05 -11.34
N GLU A 161 11.11 -13.59 -10.72
CA GLU A 161 12.44 -13.66 -11.33
C GLU A 161 12.50 -14.68 -12.48
#